data_AF-A0A8D8KM45-F1
#
_entry.id   AF-A0A8D8KM45-F1
#
_cell.length_a   1.000
_cell.length_b   1.000
_cell.length_c   1.000
_cell.angle_alpha   90.00
_cell.angle_beta   90.00
_cell.angle_gamma   90.00
#
_symmetry.space_group_name_H-M   'P 1'
#
loop_
_entity.id
_entity.type
_entity.pdbx_description
1 polymer ?
#
loop_
_entity_poly.entity_id
_entity_poly.type
_entity_poly.pdbx_seq_one_letter_code
_entity_poly.pdbx_strand_id
1 'polypeptide(L)'
;GFTLKDNPFLLGFIDLIINENREEMEISPLYKVTASEILFEGYDDKLLTNLLDVVANNPGIADQVDLPPFDRFGWFYGRNESELYDGNFTIGTGVDALDNLGMMRLWNGLDRTPYYRDE
;
A
#
# COMPACT_ATOMS: atom_id res chain seq x y z
N GLY A 1 -9.04 -0.77 0.77
CA GLY A 1 -7.92 -0.86 1.71
C GLY A 1 -7.62 -2.33 1.89
N PHE A 2 -6.36 -2.72 1.77
CA PHE A 2 -5.92 -4.11 1.89
C PHE A 2 -6.01 -4.55 3.36
N THR A 3 -7.21 -4.87 3.83
CA THR A 3 -7.42 -5.36 5.19
C THR A 3 -7.25 -6.86 5.22
N LEU A 4 -6.13 -7.33 5.80
CA LEU A 4 -5.79 -8.75 5.99
C LEU A 4 -6.88 -9.54 6.74
N LYS A 5 -7.74 -8.84 7.49
CA LYS A 5 -8.80 -9.41 8.33
C LYS A 5 -9.87 -10.18 7.54
N ASP A 6 -10.05 -9.86 6.25
CA ASP A 6 -11.12 -10.42 5.44
C ASP A 6 -10.66 -11.63 4.60
N ASN A 7 -9.40 -12.07 4.73
CA ASN A 7 -8.84 -13.24 4.03
C ASN A 7 -8.36 -14.32 5.04
N PRO A 8 -9.23 -15.26 5.44
CA PRO A 8 -8.89 -16.33 6.39
C PRO A 8 -7.75 -17.23 5.93
N PHE A 9 -7.57 -17.36 4.61
CA PHE A 9 -6.51 -18.17 4.02
C PHE A 9 -5.14 -17.49 4.23
N LEU A 10 -5.03 -16.20 3.95
CA LEU A 10 -3.83 -15.40 4.18
C LEU A 10 -3.42 -15.36 5.66
N LEU A 11 -4.39 -15.26 6.58
CA LEU A 11 -4.12 -15.31 8.02
C LEU A 11 -3.43 -16.62 8.43
N GLY A 12 -3.85 -17.75 7.86
CA GLY A 12 -3.21 -19.04 8.12
C GLY A 12 -1.74 -19.11 7.68
N PHE A 13 -1.39 -18.49 6.55
CA PHE A 13 0.01 -18.41 6.10
C PHE A 13 0.83 -17.46 6.94
N ILE A 14 0.27 -16.32 7.34
CA ILE A 14 0.94 -15.39 8.25
C ILE A 14 1.27 -16.11 9.56
N ASP A 15 0.32 -16.84 10.13
CA ASP A 15 0.54 -17.62 11.35
C ASP A 15 1.60 -18.72 11.14
N LEU A 16 1.60 -19.39 10.00
CA LEU A 16 2.60 -20.42 9.67
C LEU A 16 4.00 -19.82 9.55
N ILE A 17 4.15 -18.71 8.82
CA ILE A 17 5.43 -17.99 8.65
C ILE A 17 5.96 -17.50 10.00
N ILE A 18 5.10 -16.87 10.81
CA ILE A 18 5.47 -16.37 12.14
C ILE A 18 5.88 -17.52 13.06
N ASN A 19 5.20 -18.67 12.99
CA ASN A 19 5.51 -19.82 13.85
C ASN A 19 6.76 -20.58 13.40
N GLU A 20 6.97 -20.79 12.10
CA GLU A 20 8.15 -21.48 11.55
C GLU A 20 9.42 -20.64 11.69
N ASN A 21 9.32 -19.32 11.51
CA ASN A 21 10.47 -18.42 11.57
C ASN A 21 10.51 -17.63 12.88
N ARG A 22 9.83 -18.10 13.93
CA ARG A 22 9.67 -17.38 15.21
C ARG A 22 11.01 -16.96 15.83
N GLU A 23 12.03 -17.81 15.70
CA GLU A 23 13.38 -17.56 16.22
C GLU A 23 14.18 -16.60 15.34
N GLU A 24 14.00 -16.62 14.02
CA GLU A 24 14.74 -15.76 13.07
C GLU A 24 14.08 -14.38 12.87
N MET A 25 12.76 -14.32 12.99
CA MET A 25 12.02 -13.10 12.69
C MET A 25 12.18 -12.06 13.80
N GLU A 26 12.44 -12.43 15.06
CA GLU A 26 12.51 -11.53 16.23
C GLU A 26 11.60 -10.29 16.03
N ILE A 27 10.32 -10.52 15.67
CA ILE A 27 9.45 -9.43 15.20
C ILE A 27 9.18 -8.53 16.40
N SER A 28 9.99 -7.50 16.51
CA SER A 28 9.80 -6.44 17.48
C SER A 28 8.74 -5.49 16.90
N PRO A 29 7.74 -5.06 17.70
CA PRO A 29 6.85 -4.00 17.28
C PRO A 29 7.59 -2.65 17.15
N LEU A 30 8.85 -2.59 17.56
CA LEU A 30 9.73 -1.44 17.48
C LEU A 30 10.83 -1.68 16.45
N TYR A 31 10.99 -0.75 15.52
CA TYR A 31 12.01 -0.76 14.48
C TYR A 31 13.07 0.31 14.76
N LYS A 32 14.33 -0.03 14.50
CA LYS A 32 15.44 0.93 14.51
C LYS A 32 15.88 1.19 13.08
N VAL A 33 15.33 2.24 12.50
CA VAL A 33 15.58 2.67 11.11
C VAL A 33 15.87 4.17 11.07
N THR A 34 16.50 4.63 10.01
CA THR A 34 16.74 6.06 9.79
C THR A 34 15.47 6.78 9.33
N ALA A 35 15.48 8.11 9.43
CA ALA A 35 14.39 8.94 8.92
C ALA A 35 14.22 8.80 7.40
N SER A 36 15.31 8.58 6.65
CA SER A 36 15.25 8.43 5.18
C SER A 36 14.56 7.11 4.80
N GLU A 37 14.93 6.02 5.47
CA GLU A 37 14.36 4.69 5.23
C GLU A 37 12.86 4.65 5.55
N ILE A 38 12.45 5.13 6.73
CA ILE A 38 11.03 5.05 7.11
C ILE A 38 10.13 5.98 6.27
N LEU A 39 10.67 7.08 5.75
CA LEU A 39 9.90 8.05 4.98
C LEU A 39 9.91 7.76 3.48
N PHE A 40 11.07 7.49 2.86
CA PHE A 40 11.21 7.57 1.40
C PHE A 40 11.85 6.33 0.76
N GLU A 41 12.98 5.86 1.30
CA GLU A 41 13.74 4.76 0.67
C GLU A 41 13.10 3.39 0.92
N GLY A 42 12.32 3.28 1.99
CA GLY A 42 11.80 2.03 2.49
C GLY A 42 12.87 1.22 3.24
N TYR A 43 12.45 0.41 4.20
CA TYR A 43 13.29 -0.60 4.82
C TYR A 43 12.74 -2.00 4.53
N ASP A 44 13.63 -2.99 4.59
CA ASP A 44 13.27 -4.40 4.43
C ASP A 44 12.53 -4.86 5.69
N ASP A 45 11.20 -4.95 5.58
CA ASP A 45 10.37 -5.51 6.63
C ASP A 45 10.39 -7.04 6.53
N LYS A 46 10.88 -7.70 7.59
CA LYS A 46 11.04 -9.15 7.61
C LYS A 46 9.73 -9.88 7.30
N LEU A 47 8.59 -9.41 7.80
CA LEU A 47 7.30 -10.06 7.54
C LEU A 47 6.92 -9.94 6.06
N LEU A 48 7.04 -8.74 5.49
CA LEU A 48 6.78 -8.51 4.06
C LEU A 48 7.69 -9.35 3.17
N THR A 49 9.01 -9.37 3.44
CA THR A 49 9.97 -10.17 2.65
C THR A 49 9.61 -11.65 2.68
N ASN A 50 9.35 -12.21 3.86
CA ASN A 50 8.98 -13.63 3.97
C ASN A 50 7.64 -13.94 3.29
N LEU A 51 6.66 -13.03 3.35
CA LEU A 51 5.38 -13.21 2.66
C LEU A 51 5.57 -13.22 1.13
N LEU A 52 6.38 -12.31 0.60
CA LEU A 52 6.70 -12.26 -0.82
C LEU A 52 7.43 -13.54 -1.27
N ASP A 53 8.37 -14.04 -0.47
CA ASP A 53 9.08 -15.29 -0.75
C ASP A 53 8.15 -16.50 -0.76
N VAL A 54 7.21 -16.60 0.19
CA VAL A 54 6.24 -17.70 0.21
C VAL A 54 5.33 -17.66 -1.02
N VAL A 55 4.84 -16.48 -1.40
CA VAL A 55 4.01 -16.32 -2.59
C VAL A 55 4.80 -16.65 -3.87
N ALA A 56 6.05 -16.20 -3.98
CA ALA A 56 6.90 -16.47 -5.14
C ALA A 56 7.20 -17.97 -5.32
N ASN A 57 7.40 -18.70 -4.21
CA ASN A 57 7.68 -20.14 -4.24
C ASN A 57 6.42 -21.02 -4.37
N ASN A 58 5.23 -20.45 -4.19
CA ASN A 58 3.96 -21.17 -4.22
C ASN A 58 2.94 -20.47 -5.13
N PRO A 59 3.06 -20.61 -6.46
CA PRO A 59 2.21 -19.87 -7.40
C PRO A 59 0.71 -20.14 -7.25
N GLY A 60 0.31 -21.30 -6.70
CA GLY A 60 -1.11 -21.58 -6.40
C GLY A 60 -1.71 -20.72 -5.27
N ILE A 61 -0.88 -20.01 -4.50
CA ILE A 61 -1.27 -19.09 -3.43
C ILE A 61 -1.35 -17.65 -3.95
N ALA A 62 -0.56 -17.30 -4.97
CA ALA A 62 -0.48 -15.93 -5.51
C ALA A 62 -1.84 -15.38 -5.93
N ASP A 63 -2.69 -16.20 -6.56
CA ASP A 63 -4.03 -15.80 -6.98
C ASP A 63 -5.04 -15.68 -5.81
N GLN A 64 -4.68 -16.18 -4.63
CA GLN A 64 -5.53 -16.20 -3.43
C GLN A 64 -5.16 -15.12 -2.41
N VAL A 65 -4.06 -14.42 -2.64
CA VAL A 65 -3.49 -13.44 -1.72
C VAL A 65 -3.26 -12.12 -2.45
N ASP A 66 -3.92 -11.08 -1.98
CA ASP A 66 -3.73 -9.73 -2.47
C ASP A 66 -2.66 -9.03 -1.61
N LEU A 67 -1.39 -9.18 -2.02
CA LEU A 67 -0.27 -8.49 -1.39
C LEU A 67 -0.14 -7.05 -1.95
N PRO A 68 0.31 -6.10 -1.13
CA PRO A 68 0.63 -4.77 -1.63
C PRO A 68 1.68 -4.85 -2.74
N PRO A 69 1.63 -3.97 -3.76
CA PRO A 69 2.57 -3.97 -4.89
C PRO A 69 3.92 -3.34 -4.53
N PHE A 70 4.42 -3.58 -3.31
CA PHE A 70 5.63 -2.99 -2.78
C PHE A 70 6.52 -4.08 -2.17
N ASP A 71 7.83 -3.96 -2.38
CA ASP A 71 8.87 -4.87 -1.87
C ASP A 71 9.43 -4.43 -0.51
N ARG A 72 9.28 -3.14 -0.16
CA ARG A 72 9.74 -2.54 1.09
C ARG A 72 8.64 -1.75 1.76
N PHE A 73 8.80 -1.51 3.07
CA PHE A 73 7.93 -0.61 3.81
C PHE A 73 8.56 0.78 3.94
N GLY A 74 7.82 1.81 3.55
CA GLY A 74 8.09 3.21 3.87
C GLY A 74 6.85 4.06 3.60
N TRP A 75 6.64 5.12 4.37
CA TRP A 75 5.39 5.91 4.30
C TRP A 75 5.15 6.57 2.93
N PHE A 76 6.21 7.07 2.33
CA PHE A 76 6.23 7.68 1.01
C PHE A 76 7.13 6.88 0.04
N TYR A 77 7.27 5.58 0.29
CA TYR A 77 8.03 4.69 -0.60
C TYR A 77 7.44 4.72 -2.01
N GLY A 78 8.32 4.92 -3.01
CA GLY A 78 7.92 5.02 -4.42
C GLY A 78 7.17 6.31 -4.82
N ARG A 79 7.06 7.30 -3.94
CA ARG A 79 6.39 8.59 -4.23
C ARG A 79 7.31 9.65 -4.81
N ASN A 80 8.61 9.56 -4.54
CA ASN A 80 9.52 10.60 -5.01
C ASN A 80 9.54 10.59 -6.55
N GLU A 81 9.34 11.76 -7.16
CA GLU A 81 9.28 11.94 -8.61
C GLU A 81 8.18 11.14 -9.34
N SER A 82 7.20 10.61 -8.60
CA SER A 82 6.09 9.90 -9.21
C SER A 82 5.12 10.87 -9.90
N GLU A 83 4.77 10.60 -11.16
CA GLU A 83 3.84 11.45 -11.90
C GLU A 83 2.38 11.26 -11.46
N LEU A 84 2.01 10.02 -11.11
CA LEU A 84 0.61 9.62 -10.91
C LEU A 84 0.30 9.02 -9.54
N TYR A 85 1.22 9.11 -8.57
CA TYR A 85 1.00 8.48 -7.27
C TYR A 85 -0.20 9.09 -6.53
N ASP A 86 -0.34 10.42 -6.57
CA ASP A 86 -1.49 11.11 -6.00
C ASP A 86 -2.75 11.05 -6.89
N GLY A 87 -2.64 10.38 -8.05
CA GLY A 87 -3.71 10.21 -9.01
C GLY A 87 -3.79 11.31 -10.06
N ASN A 88 -4.79 11.21 -10.92
CA ASN A 88 -5.07 12.19 -11.97
C ASN A 88 -6.13 13.20 -11.51
N PHE A 89 -5.86 14.48 -11.71
CA PHE A 89 -6.76 15.57 -11.33
C PHE A 89 -7.32 16.24 -12.58
N THR A 90 -8.65 16.31 -12.68
CA THR A 90 -9.32 17.17 -13.65
C THR A 90 -9.69 18.47 -12.99
N ILE A 91 -9.06 19.57 -13.42
CA ILE A 91 -9.20 20.90 -12.81
C ILE A 91 -9.85 21.86 -13.80
N GLY A 92 -10.79 22.68 -13.32
CA GLY A 92 -11.43 23.73 -14.11
C GLY A 92 -10.45 24.83 -14.51
N THR A 93 -10.46 25.18 -15.80
CA THR A 93 -9.57 26.21 -16.38
C THR A 93 -10.11 27.63 -16.23
N GLY A 94 -11.40 27.79 -15.88
CA GLY A 94 -12.07 29.09 -15.76
C GLY A 94 -12.44 29.74 -17.10
N VAL A 95 -12.28 29.04 -18.23
CA VAL A 95 -12.66 29.54 -19.57
C VAL A 95 -14.18 29.78 -19.69
N ASP A 96 -14.97 28.99 -18.98
CA ASP A 96 -16.43 29.10 -18.91
C ASP A 96 -16.90 30.14 -17.88
N ALA A 97 -16.36 30.09 -16.66
CA ALA A 97 -16.67 31.02 -15.58
C ALA A 97 -15.49 31.15 -14.61
N LEU A 98 -15.25 32.37 -14.09
CA LEU A 98 -14.15 32.61 -13.15
C LEU A 98 -14.25 31.74 -11.88
N ASP A 99 -15.46 31.48 -11.40
CA ASP A 99 -15.71 30.63 -10.22
C ASP A 99 -15.29 29.17 -10.43
N ASN A 100 -15.05 28.75 -11.68
CA ASN A 100 -14.56 27.41 -12.02
C ASN A 100 -13.03 27.31 -12.02
N LEU A 101 -12.30 28.44 -11.95
CA LEU A 101 -10.84 28.43 -12.01
C LEU A 101 -10.25 27.67 -10.81
N GLY A 102 -9.45 26.65 -11.08
CA GLY A 102 -8.77 25.86 -10.03
C GLY A 102 -9.68 24.89 -9.27
N MET A 103 -10.97 24.80 -9.63
CA MET A 103 -11.90 23.86 -9.00
C MET A 103 -11.60 22.43 -9.45
N MET A 104 -11.29 21.55 -8.50
CA MET A 104 -11.15 20.12 -8.76
C MET A 104 -12.52 19.53 -9.10
N ARG A 105 -12.64 18.95 -10.31
CA ARG A 105 -13.86 18.34 -10.81
C ARG A 105 -13.88 16.83 -10.61
N LEU A 106 -12.77 16.18 -10.97
CA LEU A 106 -12.61 14.75 -10.84
C LEU A 106 -11.25 14.44 -10.21
N TRP A 107 -11.23 13.42 -9.35
CA TRP A 107 -10.02 12.77 -8.88
C TRP A 107 -10.08 11.31 -9.31
N ASN A 108 -9.08 10.86 -10.08
CA ASN A 108 -9.06 9.54 -10.72
C ASN A 108 -10.33 9.22 -11.52
N GLY A 109 -10.90 10.26 -12.17
CA GLY A 109 -12.12 10.13 -12.98
C GLY A 109 -13.43 10.10 -12.18
N LEU A 110 -13.38 10.24 -10.85
CA LEU A 110 -14.55 10.25 -9.97
C LEU A 110 -14.77 11.65 -9.38
N ASP A 111 -16.03 12.07 -9.30
CA ASP A 111 -16.47 13.31 -8.65
C ASP A 111 -16.69 13.14 -7.13
N ARG A 112 -16.75 11.89 -6.65
CA ARG A 112 -16.82 11.52 -5.24
C ARG A 112 -15.91 10.35 -4.91
N THR A 113 -15.37 10.34 -3.71
CA THR A 113 -14.51 9.24 -3.26
C THR A 113 -15.38 8.05 -2.81
N PRO A 114 -15.00 6.81 -3.14
CA PRO A 114 -15.75 5.62 -2.72
C PRO A 114 -15.46 5.21 -1.25
N TYR A 115 -14.64 5.98 -0.53
CA TYR A 115 -14.10 5.60 0.78
C TYR A 115 -15.02 5.93 1.95
N TYR A 116 -16.02 6.78 1.72
CA TYR A 116 -17.01 7.17 2.73
C TYR A 116 -18.39 6.74 2.25
N ARG A 117 -19.24 6.35 3.19
CA ARG A 117 -20.66 6.10 2.89
C ARG A 117 -21.33 7.43 2.61
N ASP A 118 -22.26 7.46 1.66
CA ASP A 118 -23.19 8.57 1.50
C ASP A 118 -23.97 8.72 2.83
N GLU A 119 -24.17 9.95 3.31
CA GLU A 119 -25.10 10.24 4.42
C GLU A 119 -26.56 10.10 3.98
#